data_AF-A0A2T1DRL8-F1
#
_entry.id   AF-A0A2T1DRL8-F1
#
_cell.length_a   1.000
_cell.length_b   1.000
_cell.length_c   1.000
_cell.angle_alpha   90.00
_cell.angle_beta   90.00
_cell.angle_gamma   90.00
#
_symmetry.space_group_name_H-M   'P 1'
#
loop_
_entity.id
_entity.type
_entity.pdbx_description
1 polymer ?
#
loop_
_entity_poly.entity_id
_entity_poly.type
_entity_poly.pdbx_seq_one_letter_code
_entity_poly.pdbx_strand_id
1 'polypeptide(L)'
;MTKKESKLRKTKINPRSLENLRHEGRPPAFEEEKKRRTLTVTDSGWEGTMSVAKVLDCRGISELIELIGRGQLRVLHVLSSESDLESEPES
;
A
#
# COMPACT_ATOMS: atom_id res chain seq x y z
N MET A 1 -22.92 -2.50 -48.95
CA MET A 1 -23.20 -2.25 -47.52
C MET A 1 -23.55 -3.58 -46.86
N THR A 2 -22.61 -4.24 -46.18
CA THR A 2 -22.84 -5.54 -45.51
C THR A 2 -23.00 -5.31 -44.01
N LYS A 3 -24.23 -5.52 -43.51
CA LYS A 3 -24.55 -5.51 -42.08
C LYS A 3 -23.78 -6.63 -41.38
N LYS A 4 -22.85 -6.28 -40.49
CA LYS A 4 -22.27 -7.23 -39.52
C LYS A 4 -23.32 -7.50 -38.44
N GLU A 5 -23.83 -8.72 -38.37
CA GLU A 5 -24.65 -9.17 -37.25
C GLU A 5 -23.79 -9.29 -36.00
N SER A 6 -24.10 -8.53 -34.96
CA SER A 6 -23.48 -8.66 -33.65
C SER A 6 -24.10 -9.85 -32.92
N LYS A 7 -23.34 -10.94 -32.77
CA LYS A 7 -23.70 -12.05 -31.88
C LYS A 7 -23.81 -11.54 -30.44
N LEU A 8 -25.04 -11.38 -29.95
CA LEU A 8 -25.33 -11.09 -28.55
C LEU A 8 -24.81 -12.27 -27.70
N ARG A 9 -23.69 -12.08 -27.00
CA ARG A 9 -23.20 -13.07 -26.03
C ARG A 9 -24.13 -13.03 -24.82
N LYS A 10 -25.01 -14.03 -24.68
CA LYS A 10 -25.81 -14.21 -23.45
C LYS A 10 -24.86 -14.49 -22.29
N THR A 11 -24.65 -13.51 -21.42
CA THR A 11 -23.91 -13.68 -20.17
C THR A 11 -24.63 -14.71 -19.33
N LYS A 12 -24.06 -15.90 -19.14
CA LYS A 12 -24.58 -16.88 -18.18
C LYS A 12 -24.36 -16.30 -16.78
N ILE A 13 -25.43 -15.78 -16.18
CA ILE A 13 -25.42 -15.40 -14.77
C ILE A 13 -25.37 -16.71 -13.97
N ASN A 14 -24.26 -16.95 -13.27
CA ASN A 14 -24.15 -18.08 -12.36
C ASN A 14 -24.98 -17.74 -11.11
N PRO A 15 -26.01 -18.53 -10.73
CA PRO A 15 -26.85 -18.24 -9.55
C PRO A 15 -26.05 -18.15 -8.25
N ARG A 16 -24.84 -18.72 -8.21
CA ARG A 16 -23.92 -18.67 -7.07
C ARG A 16 -22.97 -17.47 -7.07
N SER A 17 -23.01 -16.59 -8.07
CA SER A 17 -22.04 -15.48 -8.20
C SER A 17 -22.11 -14.47 -7.05
N LEU A 18 -23.24 -14.45 -6.32
CA LEU A 18 -23.48 -13.55 -5.20
C LEU A 18 -23.22 -14.22 -3.84
N GLU A 19 -23.03 -15.54 -3.78
CA GLU A 19 -22.92 -16.30 -2.51
C GLU A 19 -21.69 -15.92 -1.68
N ASN A 20 -20.62 -15.42 -2.32
CA ASN A 20 -19.40 -14.99 -1.66
C ASN A 20 -19.29 -13.46 -1.47
N LEU A 21 -20.29 -12.68 -1.92
CA LEU A 21 -20.31 -11.24 -1.74
C LEU A 21 -20.78 -10.91 -0.32
N ARG A 22 -19.85 -10.95 0.64
CA ARG A 22 -20.09 -10.34 1.96
C ARG A 22 -20.07 -8.82 1.79
N HIS A 23 -21.23 -8.18 1.97
CA HIS A 23 -21.38 -6.72 1.90
C HIS A 23 -20.73 -5.99 3.07
N GLU A 24 -20.50 -6.70 4.16
CA GLU A 24 -19.72 -6.23 5.28
C GLU A 24 -18.26 -6.21 4.82
N GLY A 25 -17.77 -5.03 4.43
CA GLY A 25 -16.36 -4.83 4.11
C GLY A 25 -15.44 -5.33 5.22
N ARG A 26 -14.13 -5.32 4.98
CA ARG A 26 -13.18 -5.76 6.01
C ARG A 26 -13.44 -4.99 7.31
N PRO A 27 -13.50 -5.69 8.47
CA PRO A 27 -13.66 -5.03 9.76
C PRO A 27 -12.57 -3.95 9.93
N PRO A 28 -12.94 -2.80 10.51
CA PRO A 28 -12.00 -1.72 10.71
C PRO A 28 -10.87 -2.21 11.64
N ALA A 29 -9.65 -1.80 11.34
CA ALA A 29 -8.49 -2.21 12.15
C ALA A 29 -8.43 -1.48 13.49
N PHE A 30 -9.15 -0.36 13.61
CA PHE A 30 -9.23 0.48 14.80
C PHE A 30 -10.67 0.97 14.95
N GLU A 31 -11.09 1.30 16.17
CA GLU A 31 -12.47 1.71 16.49
C GLU A 31 -12.84 3.09 15.94
N GLU A 32 -11.86 3.91 15.56
CA GLU A 32 -12.05 5.27 15.06
C GLU A 32 -12.39 5.31 13.56
N GLU A 33 -13.32 6.18 13.18
CA GLU A 33 -13.67 6.43 11.79
C GLU A 33 -12.52 7.06 11.00
N LYS A 34 -12.20 6.48 9.84
CA LYS A 34 -11.18 7.02 8.94
C LYS A 34 -11.65 8.31 8.27
N LYS A 35 -10.83 9.37 8.38
CA LYS A 35 -10.98 10.60 7.59
C LYS A 35 -10.01 10.61 6.42
N ARG A 36 -10.49 10.95 5.21
CA ARG A 36 -9.63 11.06 4.02
C ARG A 36 -8.68 12.25 4.16
N ARG A 37 -7.40 12.03 3.87
CA ARG A 37 -6.35 13.05 3.80
C ARG A 37 -5.61 12.93 2.46
N THR A 38 -5.07 14.04 1.97
CA THR A 38 -4.25 14.08 0.75
C THR A 38 -2.79 14.31 1.15
N LEU A 39 -1.86 13.59 0.51
CA LEU A 39 -0.42 13.70 0.72
C LEU A 39 0.25 14.08 -0.60
N THR A 40 1.17 15.05 -0.56
CA THR A 40 2.02 15.41 -1.70
C THR A 40 3.45 15.00 -1.38
N VAL A 41 4.02 14.14 -2.20
CA VAL A 41 5.39 13.62 -2.06
C VAL A 41 6.04 13.46 -3.42
N THR A 42 7.37 13.34 -3.45
CA THR A 42 8.11 12.95 -4.66
C THR A 42 7.89 11.48 -5.00
N ASP A 43 8.15 11.11 -6.24
CA ASP A 43 8.08 9.71 -6.69
C ASP A 43 9.03 8.81 -5.88
N SER A 44 10.27 9.26 -5.66
CA SER A 44 11.26 8.52 -4.86
C SER A 44 10.81 8.31 -3.41
N GLY A 45 10.19 9.33 -2.79
CA GLY A 45 9.64 9.22 -1.45
C GLY A 45 8.47 8.24 -1.40
N TRP A 46 7.62 8.24 -2.43
CA TRP A 46 6.48 7.33 -2.54
C TRP A 46 6.92 5.86 -2.72
N GLU A 47 7.83 5.59 -3.65
CA GLU A 47 8.37 4.26 -3.92
C GLU A 47 9.14 3.68 -2.73
N GLY A 48 9.97 4.50 -2.08
CA GLY A 48 10.67 4.11 -0.86
C GLY A 48 9.69 3.74 0.26
N THR A 49 8.67 4.57 0.48
CA THR A 49 7.64 4.31 1.51
C THR A 49 6.82 3.04 1.19
N MET A 50 6.47 2.80 -0.08
CA MET A 50 5.82 1.55 -0.48
C MET A 50 6.68 0.32 -0.20
N SER A 51 7.99 0.42 -0.43
CA SER A 51 8.92 -0.66 -0.16
C SER A 51 9.00 -0.98 1.33
N VAL A 52 9.07 0.06 2.19
CA VAL A 52 9.02 -0.10 3.65
C VAL A 52 7.70 -0.76 4.09
N ALA A 53 6.56 -0.31 3.56
CA ALA A 53 5.27 -0.90 3.90
C ALA A 53 5.22 -2.40 3.57
N LYS A 54 5.77 -2.82 2.42
CA LYS A 54 5.85 -4.25 2.06
C LYS A 54 6.75 -5.05 2.98
N VAL A 55 7.91 -4.51 3.34
CA VAL A 55 8.87 -5.19 4.25
C VAL A 55 8.25 -5.42 5.63
N LEU A 56 7.44 -4.48 6.10
CA LEU A 56 6.75 -4.55 7.39
C LEU A 56 5.38 -5.26 7.30
N ASP A 57 5.08 -5.93 6.19
CA ASP A 57 3.81 -6.61 5.91
C ASP A 57 2.56 -5.73 6.14
N CYS A 58 2.71 -4.42 5.91
CA CYS A 58 1.61 -3.48 5.92
C CYS A 58 0.83 -3.60 4.61
N ARG A 59 -0.50 -3.47 4.69
CA ARG A 59 -1.42 -3.51 3.54
C ARG A 59 -1.25 -2.32 2.60
N GLY A 60 -0.57 -1.28 3.06
CA GLY A 60 -0.25 -0.09 2.29
C GLY A 60 0.19 1.06 3.17
N ILE A 61 0.45 2.20 2.53
CA ILE A 61 1.03 3.38 3.18
C ILE A 61 0.11 3.95 4.26
N SER A 62 -1.21 3.90 4.08
CA SER A 62 -2.14 4.40 5.11
C SER A 62 -2.07 3.59 6.41
N GLU A 63 -1.84 2.28 6.33
CA GLU A 63 -1.65 1.47 7.54
C GLU A 63 -0.31 1.77 8.20
N LEU A 64 0.76 1.90 7.40
CA LEU A 64 2.06 2.32 7.91
C LEU A 64 1.97 3.64 8.70
N ILE A 65 1.26 4.65 8.16
CA ILE A 65 1.06 5.94 8.83
C ILE A 65 0.26 5.79 10.13
N GLU A 66 -0.82 5.01 10.14
CA GLU A 66 -1.60 4.74 11.36
C GLU A 66 -0.74 4.08 12.45
N LEU A 67 0.05 3.06 12.08
CA LEU A 67 0.91 2.35 13.02
C LEU A 67 1.99 3.27 13.62
N ILE A 68 2.57 4.16 12.81
CA ILE A 68 3.51 5.18 13.30
C ILE A 68 2.80 6.16 14.24
N GLY A 69 1.67 6.73 13.82
CA GLY A 69 0.92 7.71 14.62
C GLY A 69 0.40 7.17 15.94
N ARG A 70 0.13 5.85 16.01
CA ARG A 70 -0.32 5.15 17.22
C ARG A 70 0.84 4.57 18.05
N GLY A 71 2.09 4.80 17.64
CA GLY A 71 3.28 4.33 18.37
C GLY A 71 3.53 2.83 18.31
N GLN A 72 2.86 2.11 17.39
CA GLN A 72 3.07 0.68 17.14
C GLN A 72 4.27 0.42 16.23
N LEU A 73 4.70 1.42 15.47
CA LEU A 73 5.97 1.48 14.76
C LEU A 73 6.76 2.72 15.20
N ARG A 74 8.08 2.56 15.42
CA ARG A 74 8.97 3.66 15.78
C ARG A 74 9.89 4.00 14.62
N VAL A 75 9.95 5.28 14.27
CA VAL A 75 10.92 5.82 13.31
C VAL A 75 12.16 6.23 14.09
N LEU A 76 13.29 5.59 13.79
CA LEU A 76 14.58 5.94 14.36
C LEU A 76 15.34 6.81 13.35
N HIS A 77 15.80 7.97 13.78
CA HIS A 77 16.67 8.81 12.97
C HIS A 77 18.12 8.35 13.18
N VAL A 78 18.76 7.87 12.11
CA VAL A 78 20.18 7.54 12.13
C VAL A 78 20.93 8.75 11.61
N LEU A 79 21.76 9.36 12.46
CA LEU A 79 22.73 10.35 12.02
C LEU A 79 23.88 9.58 11.36
N SER A 80 24.04 9.72 10.05
CA SER A 80 25.23 9.24 9.37
C SER A 80 26.41 10.09 9.84
N SER A 81 27.28 9.53 10.68
CA SER A 81 28.60 10.13 10.92
C SER A 81 29.47 9.85 9.70
N GLU A 82 29.91 10.90 9.01
CA GLU A 82 30.91 10.82 7.93
C GLU A 82 32.31 10.50 8.50
N SER A 83 32.50 9.31 9.05
CA SER A 83 33.79 8.89 9.60
C SER A 83 34.16 7.45 9.22
N ASP A 84 33.92 7.09 7.96
CA ASP A 84 34.48 5.91 7.31
C ASP A 84 35.26 6.32 6.03
N LEU A 85 35.92 7.48 6.07
CA LEU A 85 36.90 7.86 5.06
C LEU A 85 38.30 7.48 5.54
N GLU A 86 38.84 6.47 4.86
CA GLU A 86 40.25 6.17 4.65
C GLU A 86 41.06 5.66 5.85
N SER A 87 41.25 4.33 5.88
CA SER A 87 42.53 3.77 6.30
C SER A 87 42.76 2.43 5.61
N GLU A 88 43.48 2.44 4.48
CA GLU A 88 44.40 1.40 4.03
C GLU A 88 45.25 2.01 2.88
N PRO A 89 46.54 1.64 2.68
CA PRO A 89 47.47 0.93 3.54
C PRO A 89 48.75 1.76 3.81
N GLU A 90 49.34 1.66 5.00
CA GLU A 90 50.75 2.05 5.16
C GLU A 90 51.67 0.92 4.69
N SER A 91 52.42 1.24 3.63
CA SER A 91 53.72 0.69 3.17
C SER A 91 53.75 -0.70 2.53
#